data_AF-A0A967SHZ4-F1
#
_entry.id   AF-A0A967SHZ4-F1
#
_cell.length_a   1.000
_cell.length_b   1.000
_cell.length_c   1.000
_cell.angle_alpha   90.00
_cell.angle_beta   90.00
_cell.angle_gamma   90.00
#
_symmetry.space_group_name_H-M   'P 1'
#
loop_
_entity.id
_entity.type
_entity.pdbx_description
1 polymer ?
#
loop_
_entity_poly.entity_id
_entity_poly.type
_entity_poly.pdbx_seq_one_letter_code
_entity_poly.pdbx_strand_id
1 'polypeptide(L)' 'MKVVEFADYQCGGCRQFALGVKPVIDEFVERGEAQFIYYDFPLVSIHAHAFLAARAGRCAQDQDRFWD' A
#
# COMPACT_ATOMS: atom_id res chain seq x y z
N MET A 1 12.77 2.03 12.83
CA MET A 1 11.40 1.56 13.16
C MET A 1 10.80 0.85 11.95
N LYS A 2 9.89 -0.12 12.12
CA LYS A 2 9.18 -0.75 11.00
C LYS A 2 7.71 -0.41 11.05
N VAL A 3 7.18 0.06 9.92
CA VAL A 3 5.75 0.27 9.72
C VAL A 3 5.29 -0.73 8.69
N VAL A 4 4.37 -1.61 9.07
CA VAL A 4 3.85 -2.67 8.21
C VAL A 4 2.39 -2.39 7.94
N GLU A 5 2.05 -2.17 6.66
CA GLU A 5 0.68 -1.98 6.22
C GLU A 5 0.16 -3.25 5.53
N PHE A 6 -1.06 -3.66 5.89
CA PHE A 6 -1.85 -4.63 5.16
C PHE A 6 -3.03 -3.89 4.54
N ALA A 7 -3.08 -3.83 3.22
CA ALA A 7 -4.03 -2.95 2.54
C ALA A 7 -4.76 -3.60 1.37
N ASP A 8 -5.94 -3.06 1.12
CA ASP A 8 -6.84 -3.41 0.05
C ASP A 8 -7.11 -2.16 -0.79
N TYR A 9 -6.92 -2.27 -2.11
CA TYR A 9 -7.04 -1.16 -3.06
C TYR A 9 -8.46 -0.56 -3.19
N GLN A 10 -9.50 -1.27 -2.75
CA GLN A 10 -10.88 -0.77 -2.73
C GLN A 10 -11.34 -0.30 -1.34
N CYS A 11 -10.53 -0.50 -0.30
CA CYS A 11 -10.87 -0.08 1.05
C CYS A 11 -10.80 1.44 1.22
N GLY A 12 -11.91 2.06 1.61
CA GLY A 12 -11.97 3.50 1.88
C GLY A 12 -11.02 3.96 2.99
N GLY A 13 -10.84 3.15 4.04
CA GLY A 13 -9.88 3.42 5.12
C GLY A 13 -8.42 3.37 4.65
N CYS A 14 -8.07 2.37 3.82
CA CYS A 14 -6.74 2.30 3.20
C CYS A 14 -6.47 3.51 2.31
N ARG A 15 -7.48 3.98 1.55
CA ARG A 15 -7.35 5.22 0.78
C ARG A 15 -7.09 6.44 1.67
N GLN A 16 -7.78 6.56 2.79
CA GLN A 16 -7.55 7.67 3.72
C GLN A 16 -6.15 7.61 4.33
N PHE A 17 -5.67 6.42 4.70
CA PHE A 17 -4.30 6.23 5.16
C PHE A 17 -3.28 6.64 4.09
N ALA A 18 -3.44 6.17 2.85
CA ALA A 18 -2.54 6.46 1.73
C ALA A 18 -2.44 7.96 1.42
N LEU A 19 -3.55 8.71 1.54
CA LEU A 19 -3.58 10.15 1.24
C LEU A 19 -3.19 11.03 2.45
N GLY A 20 -3.37 10.54 3.67
CA GLY A 20 -3.18 11.34 4.89
C GLY A 20 -1.96 10.97 5.71
N VAL A 21 -1.80 9.69 6.04
CA VAL A 21 -0.79 9.20 7.01
C VAL A 21 0.49 8.74 6.32
N LYS A 22 0.36 8.07 5.17
CA LYS A 22 1.50 7.56 4.40
C LYS A 22 2.53 8.65 4.04
N PRO A 23 2.16 9.87 3.61
CA PRO A 23 3.15 10.92 3.33
C PRO A 23 4.00 11.28 4.56
N VAL A 24 3.40 11.30 5.74
CA VAL A 24 4.14 11.55 7.00
C VAL A 24 5.11 10.41 7.28
N ILE A 25 4.70 9.16 7.06
CA ILE A 25 5.60 8.00 7.20
C ILE A 25 6.75 8.08 6.20
N ASP A 26 6.49 8.53 4.98
CA ASP A 26 7.49 8.66 3.92
C ASP A 26 8.60 9.64 4.32
N GLU A 27 8.28 10.75 5.01
CA GLU A 27 9.30 11.66 5.57
C GLU A 27 10.27 10.95 6.52
N PHE A 28 9.78 10.00 7.33
CA PHE A 28 10.64 9.19 8.20
C PHE A 28 11.43 8.13 7.44
N VAL A 29 10.89 7.60 6.34
CA VAL A 29 11.59 6.65 5.46
C VAL A 29 12.72 7.34 4.74
N GLU A 30 12.50 8.54 4.19
CA GLU A 30 13.51 9.36 3.52
C GLU A 30 14.66 9.74 4.44
N ARG A 31 14.38 9.98 5.72
CA ARG A 31 15.39 10.22 6.77
C ARG A 31 16.13 8.96 7.22
N GLY A 32 15.72 7.77 6.78
CA GLY A 32 16.29 6.49 7.18
C GLY A 32 15.89 6.04 8.60
N GLU A 33 14.87 6.65 9.19
CA GLU A 33 14.42 6.37 10.56
C GLU A 33 13.33 5.29 10.61
N ALA A 34 12.59 5.15 9.51
CA ALA A 34 11.56 4.14 9.32
C ALA A 34 11.81 3.28 8.08
N GLN A 35 11.33 2.05 8.13
CA GLN A 35 11.15 1.18 6.97
C GLN A 35 9.65 0.93 6.82
N PHE A 36 9.12 1.28 5.64
CA PHE A 36 7.74 0.99 5.28
C PHE A 36 7.66 -0.33 4.50
N ILE A 37 6.74 -1.21 4.90
CA ILE A 37 6.54 -2.54 4.30
C ILE A 37 5.06 -2.69 3.97
N TYR A 38 4.76 -2.96 2.71
CA TYR A 38 3.39 -3.09 2.20
C TYR A 38 3.06 -4.54 1.85
N TYR A 39 1.95 -5.05 2.40
CA TYR A 39 1.37 -6.35 2.08
C TYR A 39 -0.02 -6.20 1.47
N ASP A 40 -0.26 -6.93 0.39
CA ASP A 40 -1.61 -7.02 -0.18
C ASP A 40 -2.51 -7.81 0.76
N PHE A 41 -3.69 -7.26 1.06
CA PHE A 41 -4.70 -7.89 1.88
C PHE A 41 -6.09 -7.76 1.22
N PRO A 42 -6.31 -8.40 0.06
CA PRO A 42 -7.56 -8.26 -0.68
C PRO A 42 -8.73 -8.89 0.06
N LEU A 43 -9.71 -8.06 0.44
CA LEU A 43 -10.96 -8.41 1.11
C LEU A 43 -11.99 -8.93 0.10
N VAL A 44 -11.65 -10.06 -0.52
CA VAL A 44 -12.40 -10.63 -1.67
C VAL A 44 -13.88 -10.93 -1.42
N SER A 45 -14.31 -11.01 -0.16
CA SER A 45 -15.71 -11.21 0.21
C SER A 45 -16.58 -9.95 0.03
N ILE A 46 -15.99 -8.75 0.05
CA ILE A 46 -16.71 -7.47 0.00
C ILE A 46 -16.18 -6.52 -1.08
N HIS A 47 -14.97 -6.77 -1.61
CA HIS A 47 -14.32 -5.97 -2.64
C HIS A 47 -14.04 -6.82 -3.88
N ALA A 48 -14.96 -6.77 -4.85
CA ALA A 48 -14.97 -7.62 -6.04
C ALA A 48 -13.71 -7.51 -6.93
N HIS A 49 -13.02 -6.38 -6.89
CA HIS A 49 -11.83 -6.08 -7.68
C HIS A 49 -10.53 -6.06 -6.87
N ALA A 50 -10.57 -6.27 -5.55
CA ALA A 50 -9.40 -6.17 -4.69
C ALA A 50 -8.26 -7.10 -5.12
N PHE A 51 -8.60 -8.36 -5.48
CA PHE A 51 -7.60 -9.31 -5.94
C PHE A 51 -6.94 -8.91 -7.27
N LEU A 52 -7.74 -8.42 -8.23
CA LEU A 52 -7.22 -7.95 -9.52
C LEU A 52 -6.36 -6.70 -9.36
N ALA A 53 -6.76 -5.78 -8.48
CA ALA A 53 -6.00 -4.57 -8.17
C ALA A 53 -4.66 -4.91 -7.48
N ALA A 54 -4.66 -5.82 -6.50
CA ALA A 54 -3.43 -6.31 -5.86
C ALA A 54 -2.47 -6.94 -6.88
N ARG A 55 -2.99 -7.77 -7.79
CA ARG A 55 -2.19 -8.33 -8.89
C ARG A 55 -1.64 -7.26 -9.82
N ALA A 56 -2.44 -6.25 -10.18
CA ALA A 56 -1.97 -5.15 -11.01
C ALA A 56 -0.85 -4.35 -10.32
N GLY A 57 -0.97 -4.12 -9.01
CA GLY A 57 0.10 -3.54 -8.19
C GLY A 57 1.38 -4.35 -8.29
N ARG A 58 1.32 -5.68 -8.13
CA ARG A 58 2.52 -6.53 -8.29
C ARG A 58 3.10 -6.51 -9.70
N CYS A 59 2.27 -6.46 -10.75
CA CYS A 59 2.78 -6.26 -12.11
C CYS A 59 3.46 -4.90 -12.31
N ALA A 60 3.04 -3.85 -11.58
CA ALA A 60 3.74 -2.56 -11.58
C ALA A 60 5.07 -2.64 -10.81
N GLN A 61 5.14 -3.44 -9.73
CA GLN A 61 6.40 -3.72 -9.03
C GLN A 61 7.41 -4.43 -9.92
N ASP A 62 6.98 -5.39 -10.74
CA ASP A 62 7.87 -6.08 -11.70
C ASP A 62 8.46 -5.13 -12.74
N GLN A 63 7.90 -3.93 -12.87
CA GLN A 63 8.37 -2.85 -13.75
C GLN A 63 9.08 -1.73 -13.00
N ASP A 64 9.34 -1.87 -11.70
CA ASP A 64 9.88 -0.84 -10.80
C ASP A 64 9.01 0.41 -10.64
N ARG A 65 7.68 0.26 -10.83
CA ARG A 65 6.69 1.35 -10.86
C ARG A 65 5.58 1.17 -9.82
N PHE A 66 5.88 0.49 -8.72
CA PHE A 66 4.89 0.19 -7.69
C PHE A 66 4.34 1.44 -6.99
N TRP A 67 5.19 2.46 -6.85
CA TRP A 67 4.88 3.72 -6.15
C TRP A 67 4.63 4.91 -7.08
N ASP A 68 4.49 4.66 -8.38
CA ASP A 68 4.24 5.67 -9.42
C ASP A 68 2.84 6.29 -9.33
#